data_AF-A0A0G4MR02-F1
#
_entry.id   AF-A0A0G4MR02-F1
#
_cell.length_a   1.000
_cell.length_b   1.000
_cell.length_c   1.000
_cell.angle_alpha   90.00
_cell.angle_beta   90.00
_cell.angle_gamma   90.00
#
_symmetry.space_group_name_H-M   'P 1'
#
loop_
_entity.id
_entity.type
_entity.pdbx_description
1 polymer ?
#
loop_
_entity_poly.entity_id
_entity_poly.type
_entity_poly.pdbx_seq_one_letter_code
_entity_poly.pdbx_strand_id
1 'polypeptide(L)'
;QGRECEIIIFSCVRASPTGGIGFMKDIRRMNVGLTRAKSSLWILGDSRALMQGEFWAKLIDNAKQRNLYTQGDVLSMLQKPSHTLRPALPNAEYRE
;
A
#
# COMPACT_ATOMS: atom_id res chain seq x y z
N GLN A 1 -19.19 -4.04 -0.40
CA GLN A 1 -18.62 -3.65 -1.72
C GLN A 1 -19.51 -2.55 -2.29
N GLY A 2 -19.00 -1.34 -2.61
CA GLY A 2 -19.83 -0.27 -3.20
C GLY A 2 -19.68 1.16 -2.63
N ARG A 3 -19.05 1.38 -1.46
CA ARG A 3 -18.78 2.74 -0.91
C ARG A 3 -17.32 3.16 -0.95
N GLU A 4 -17.00 4.20 -1.70
CA GLU A 4 -15.65 4.77 -1.79
C GLU A 4 -15.47 5.79 -0.66
N CYS A 5 -14.23 6.01 -0.22
CA CYS A 5 -13.92 7.01 0.80
C CYS A 5 -12.74 7.86 0.36
N GLU A 6 -12.69 9.10 0.83
CA GLU A 6 -11.56 10.01 0.56
C GLU A 6 -10.24 9.41 1.05
N ILE A 7 -10.26 8.85 2.26
CA ILE A 7 -9.11 8.23 2.90
C ILE A 7 -9.48 6.82 3.34
N ILE A 8 -8.63 5.85 2.99
CA ILE A 8 -8.74 4.45 3.45
C ILE A 8 -7.50 4.08 4.25
N ILE A 9 -7.73 3.49 5.42
CA ILE A 9 -6.69 2.82 6.21
C ILE A 9 -6.94 1.31 6.12
N PHE A 10 -6.07 0.61 5.41
CA PHE A 10 -6.11 -0.83 5.19
C PHE A 10 -5.19 -1.53 6.19
N SER A 11 -5.79 -2.15 7.22
CA SER A 11 -5.04 -2.97 8.18
C SER A 11 -4.92 -4.41 7.69
N CYS A 12 -3.70 -4.90 7.56
CA CYS A 12 -3.39 -6.27 7.14
C CYS A 12 -3.56 -7.29 8.26
N VAL A 13 -3.65 -6.86 9.53
CA VAL A 13 -3.92 -7.65 10.77
C VAL A 13 -2.89 -8.75 11.10
N ARG A 14 -2.41 -9.51 10.11
CA ARG A 14 -1.58 -10.70 10.27
C ARG A 14 -0.10 -10.33 10.31
N ALA A 15 0.59 -10.80 11.35
CA ALA A 15 2.03 -10.65 11.56
C ALA A 15 2.67 -11.99 11.93
N SER A 16 2.50 -13.02 11.09
CA SER A 16 3.17 -14.31 11.30
C SER A 16 4.16 -14.59 10.17
N PRO A 17 5.46 -14.78 10.50
CA PRO A 17 6.47 -15.20 9.54
C PRO A 17 6.29 -16.65 9.05
N THR A 18 5.60 -17.49 9.82
CA THR A 18 5.52 -18.95 9.58
C THR A 18 4.14 -19.39 9.09
N GLY A 19 3.09 -18.62 9.39
CA GLY A 19 1.76 -18.83 8.84
C GLY A 19 1.54 -17.92 7.65
N GLY A 20 1.40 -18.49 6.45
CA GLY A 20 1.17 -17.72 5.23
C GLY A 20 0.06 -16.66 5.38
N ILE A 21 0.08 -15.67 4.49
CA ILE A 21 -0.75 -14.44 4.57
C ILE A 21 -2.29 -14.68 4.56
N GLY A 22 -2.74 -15.93 4.46
CA GLY A 22 -4.14 -16.34 4.62
C GLY A 22 -5.05 -15.66 3.60
N PHE A 23 -6.06 -14.96 4.09
CA PHE A 23 -7.01 -14.23 3.26
C PHE A 23 -6.37 -13.13 2.39
N MET A 24 -5.16 -12.69 2.72
CA MET A 24 -4.43 -11.70 1.93
C MET A 24 -3.79 -12.30 0.67
N LYS A 25 -3.79 -13.64 0.50
CA LYS A 25 -3.46 -14.27 -0.78
C LYS A 25 -4.54 -14.02 -1.84
N ASP A 26 -5.77 -13.69 -1.43
CA ASP A 26 -6.85 -13.42 -2.36
C ASP A 26 -6.66 -12.04 -3.02
N ILE A 27 -6.12 -12.05 -4.24
CA ILE A 27 -5.93 -10.85 -5.05
C ILE A 27 -7.23 -10.06 -5.24
N ARG A 28 -8.40 -10.71 -5.23
CA ARG A 28 -9.68 -10.00 -5.38
C ARG A 28 -9.96 -9.12 -4.16
N ARG A 29 -9.62 -9.59 -2.95
CA ARG A 29 -9.73 -8.79 -1.72
C ARG A 29 -8.72 -7.64 -1.71
N MET A 30 -7.51 -7.89 -2.19
CA MET A 30 -6.50 -6.85 -2.38
C MET A 30 -7.04 -5.75 -3.31
N ASN A 31 -7.47 -6.11 -4.52
CA ASN A 31 -7.96 -5.15 -5.52
C ASN A 31 -9.14 -4.33 -5.01
N VAL A 32 -10.12 -4.96 -4.35
CA VAL A 32 -11.25 -4.24 -3.76
C VAL A 32 -10.76 -3.25 -2.70
N GLY A 33 -9.83 -3.66 -1.83
CA GLY A 33 -9.27 -2.82 -0.79
C GLY A 33 -8.50 -1.61 -1.32
N LEU A 34 -7.60 -1.84 -2.27
CA LEU A 34 -6.73 -0.81 -2.84
C LEU A 34 -7.52 0.24 -3.65
N THR A 35 -8.65 -0.14 -4.24
CA THR A 35 -9.44 0.74 -5.13
C THR A 35 -10.58 1.49 -4.41
N ARG A 36 -10.71 1.38 -3.08
CA ARG A 36 -11.73 2.15 -2.34
C ARG A 36 -11.33 3.61 -2.07
N ALA A 37 -10.04 3.91 -2.13
CA ALA A 37 -9.51 5.22 -1.78
C ALA A 37 -9.60 6.18 -2.97
N LYS A 38 -10.17 7.36 -2.75
CA LYS A 38 -10.21 8.43 -3.77
C LYS A 38 -8.96 9.31 -3.73
N SER A 39 -8.49 9.64 -2.53
CA SER A 39 -7.39 10.59 -2.33
C SER A 39 -6.17 9.94 -1.69
N SER A 40 -6.35 9.16 -0.61
CA SER A 40 -5.22 8.57 0.12
C SER A 40 -5.49 7.16 0.61
N LEU A 41 -4.51 6.27 0.42
CA LEU A 41 -4.53 4.89 0.89
C LEU A 41 -3.33 4.64 1.80
N TRP A 42 -3.61 4.18 3.01
CA TRP A 42 -2.61 3.82 4.01
C TRP A 42 -2.69 2.33 4.29
N ILE A 43 -1.58 1.62 4.15
CA ILE A 43 -1.52 0.17 4.39
C ILE A 43 -0.68 -0.06 5.65
N LEU A 44 -1.28 -0.71 6.64
CA LEU A 44 -0.65 -1.00 7.94
C LEU A 44 -0.49 -2.51 8.08
N GLY A 45 0.74 -3.01 8.14
CA GLY A 45 1.00 -4.44 8.28
C GLY A 45 2.49 -4.79 8.46
N ASP A 46 2.75 -6.03 8.83
CA ASP A 46 4.11 -6.58 8.87
C ASP A 46 4.58 -6.87 7.43
N SER A 47 5.46 -6.01 6.91
CA SER A 47 5.99 -6.16 5.56
C SER A 47 6.72 -7.48 5.34
N ARG A 48 7.35 -8.06 6.38
CA ARG A 48 8.06 -9.35 6.26
C ARG A 48 7.08 -10.49 6.00
N ALA A 49 5.92 -10.46 6.65
CA ALA A 49 4.86 -11.42 6.42
C ALA A 49 4.21 -11.20 5.04
N LEU A 50 3.90 -9.95 4.69
CA LEU A 50 3.25 -9.59 3.41
C LEU A 50 4.10 -9.94 2.19
N MET A 51 5.43 -9.79 2.28
CA MET A 51 6.36 -10.12 1.19
C MET A 51 6.34 -11.60 0.78
N GLN A 52 5.74 -12.50 1.57
CA GLN A 52 5.55 -13.90 1.18
C GLN A 52 4.51 -14.09 0.06
N GLY A 53 3.65 -13.09 -0.17
CA GLY A 53 2.70 -13.09 -1.29
C GLY A 53 3.26 -12.32 -2.47
N GLU A 54 3.24 -12.93 -3.67
CA GLU A 54 3.79 -12.33 -4.90
C GLU A 54 3.29 -10.90 -5.16
N PHE A 55 1.97 -10.68 -5.12
CA PHE A 55 1.39 -9.37 -5.40
C PHE A 55 1.66 -8.34 -4.30
N TRP A 56 1.69 -8.78 -3.04
CA TRP A 56 2.03 -7.91 -1.92
C TRP A 56 3.52 -7.52 -1.94
N ALA A 57 4.41 -8.44 -2.32
CA ALA A 57 5.82 -8.13 -2.54
C ALA A 57 5.98 -7.05 -3.62
N LYS A 58 5.33 -7.23 -4.78
CA LYS A 58 5.32 -6.22 -5.86
C LYS A 58 4.79 -4.85 -5.39
N LEU A 59 3.72 -4.84 -4.59
CA LEU A 59 3.16 -3.60 -4.03
C LEU A 59 4.13 -2.91 -3.07
N ILE A 60 4.77 -3.68 -2.17
CA ILE A 60 5.74 -3.15 -1.21
C ILE A 60 6.98 -2.61 -1.93
N ASP A 61 7.47 -3.32 -2.95
CA ASP A 61 8.63 -2.86 -3.71
C ASP A 61 8.31 -1.60 -4.53
N ASN A 62 7.10 -1.49 -5.11
CA ASN A 62 6.64 -0.24 -5.71
C ASN A 62 6.57 0.91 -4.69
N ALA A 63 6.08 0.66 -3.48
CA ALA A 63 6.03 1.67 -2.42
C ALA A 63 7.44 2.13 -2.00
N LYS A 64 8.41 1.21 -1.89
CA LYS A 64 9.82 1.55 -1.63
C LYS A 64 10.43 2.40 -2.74
N GLN A 65 10.22 2.03 -4.01
CA GLN A 65 10.71 2.80 -5.17
C GLN A 65 10.17 4.24 -5.18
N ARG A 66 8.97 4.45 -4.65
CA ARG A 66 8.32 5.76 -4.56
C ARG A 66 8.64 6.53 -3.28
N ASN A 67 9.48 6.00 -2.40
CA ASN A 67 9.76 6.54 -1.07
C ASN A 67 8.49 6.68 -0.19
N LEU A 68 7.54 5.75 -0.33
CA LEU A 68 6.27 5.70 0.41
C LEU A 68 6.19 4.53 1.39
N TYR A 69 7.35 4.00 1.80
CA TYR A 69 7.46 2.91 2.76
C TYR A 69 8.20 3.42 4.01
N THR A 70 7.61 3.22 5.19
CA THR A 70 8.20 3.55 6.49
C THR A 70 8.08 2.38 7.46
N GLN A 71 9.07 2.19 8.33
CA GLN A 71 9.13 1.10 9.32
C GLN A 71 8.76 1.52 10.74
N GLY A 72 8.55 2.82 11.00
CA GLY A 72 8.26 3.26 12.37
C GLY A 72 8.16 4.77 12.56
N ASP A 73 8.74 5.57 11.67
CA ASP A 73 8.61 7.02 11.76
C ASP A 73 7.38 7.52 10.99
N VAL A 74 6.21 7.17 11.51
CA VAL A 74 4.92 7.57 10.93
C VAL A 74 4.71 9.07 11.10
N LEU A 75 5.14 9.64 12.24
CA LEU A 75 4.94 11.06 12.55
C LEU A 75 5.73 11.96 11.60
N SER A 76 7.01 11.68 11.35
CA SER A 76 7.78 12.48 10.38
C SER A 76 7.27 12.29 8.95
N MET A 77 6.65 11.15 8.64
CA MET A 77 5.99 10.96 7.34
C MET A 77 4.71 11.80 7.22
N LEU A 78 3.90 11.87 8.28
CA LEU A 78 2.67 12.66 8.32
C LEU A 78 2.93 14.17 8.35
N GLN A 79 4.07 14.60 8.86
CA GLN A 79 4.50 16.00 8.83
C GLN A 79 4.83 16.49 7.42
N LYS A 80 5.13 15.57 6.49
CA LYS A 80 5.37 15.92 5.08
C LYS A 80 4.03 16.19 4.39
N PRO A 81 3.85 17.34 3.73
CA PRO A 81 2.63 17.61 2.98
C PRO A 81 2.36 16.51 1.95
N SER A 82 1.10 16.08 1.82
CA SER A 82 0.71 15.00 0.91
C SER A 82 1.08 15.25 -0.57
N HIS A 83 1.29 16.51 -0.98
CA HIS A 83 1.81 16.83 -2.31
C HIS A 83 3.30 16.48 -2.49
N THR A 84 4.10 16.48 -1.42
CA THR A 84 5.52 16.03 -1.44
C THR A 84 5.66 14.50 -1.43
N LEU A 85 4.59 13.77 -1.12
CA LEU A 85 4.52 12.30 -1.22
C LEU A 85 4.17 11.82 -2.63
N ARG A 86 3.93 12.73 -3.60
CA ARG A 86 3.80 12.32 -4.99
C ARG A 86 5.21 11.92 -5.47
N PRO A 87 5.46 10.65 -5.82
CA PRO A 87 6.67 10.37 -6.59
C PRO A 87 6.60 11.24 -7.85
N ALA A 88 7.74 11.76 -8.29
CA ALA A 88 7.84 12.24 -9.65
C ALA A 88 7.34 11.10 -10.55
N LEU A 89 6.21 11.29 -11.23
CA LEU A 89 5.85 10.39 -12.32
C LEU A 89 7.02 10.48 -13.29
N PRO A 90 7.78 9.39 -13.56
CA PRO A 90 8.68 9.43 -14.69
C PRO A 90 7.81 9.79 -15.88
N ASN A 91 8.18 10.89 -16.56
CA ASN A 91 7.45 11.52 -17.65
C ASN A 91 6.50 10.53 -18.31
N ALA A 92 5.21 10.72 -18.06
CA ALA A 92 4.19 9.94 -18.71
C ALA A 92 4.20 10.34 -20.18
N GLU A 93 5.10 9.72 -20.97
CA GLU A 93 4.90 9.52 -22.39
C GLU A 93 3.69 8.59 -22.54
N TYR A 94 2.51 9.13 -22.31
CA TYR A 94 1.32 8.63 -22.98
C TYR A 94 1.53 8.96 -24.46
N ARG A 95 2.07 8.00 -25.20
CA ARG A 95 1.87 7.96 -26.65
C ARG A 95 0.43 7.55 -26.89
N GLU A 96 -0.25 8.36 -27.70
CA GLU A 96 -1.59 8.12 -28.25
C GLU A 96 -1.72 6.74 -28.92
#